data_AF-A0A0F9AF96-F1
#
_entry.id   AF-A0A0F9AF96-F1
#
_cell.length_a   1.000
_cell.length_b   1.000
_cell.length_c   1.000
_cell.angle_alpha   90.00
_cell.angle_beta   90.00
_cell.angle_gamma   90.00
#
_symmetry.space_group_name_H-M   'P 1'
#
loop_
_entity.id
_entity.type
_entity.pdbx_description
1 polymer ?
#
loop_
_entity_poly.entity_id
_entity_poly.type
_entity_poly.pdbx_seq_one_letter_code
_entity_poly.pdbx_strand_id
1 'polypeptide(L)'
;MGHPLGVNVLEVLGADRVLTQAEVDDNNIFSFDPAAARNLDLPAEADCAGIVLFIHNEANAAEVITIRDDAAATICTPTQNESAIVFCDGVSWRGLVGVAS
;
A
#
# COMPACT_ATOMS: atom_id res chain seq x y z
N MET A 1 -18.40 1.09 16.40
CA MET A 1 -18.18 -0.35 16.16
C MET A 1 -16.83 -0.44 15.46
N GLY A 2 -15.86 -1.19 16.01
CA GLY A 2 -14.57 -1.35 15.34
C GLY A 2 -14.80 -2.09 14.03
N HIS A 3 -14.35 -1.52 12.92
CA HIS A 3 -14.29 -2.23 11.64
C HIS A 3 -13.29 -3.40 11.81
N PRO A 4 -13.67 -4.65 11.47
CA PRO A 4 -12.75 -5.77 11.55
C PRO A 4 -11.58 -5.54 10.58
N LEU A 5 -10.36 -5.92 10.95
CA LEU A 5 -9.21 -5.77 10.04
C LEU A 5 -9.41 -6.64 8.79
N GLY A 6 -9.66 -6.01 7.64
CA GLY A 6 -9.76 -6.69 6.35
C GLY A 6 -8.38 -6.92 5.72
N VAL A 7 -8.26 -8.00 4.95
CA VAL A 7 -7.03 -8.43 4.29
C VAL A 7 -7.34 -8.75 2.84
N ASN A 8 -6.59 -8.17 1.91
CA ASN A 8 -6.70 -8.56 0.51
C ASN A 8 -6.21 -10.02 0.32
N VAL A 9 -6.65 -10.66 -0.75
CA VAL A 9 -5.95 -11.86 -1.22
C VAL A 9 -4.67 -11.41 -1.92
N LEU A 10 -3.57 -12.18 -1.77
CA LEU A 10 -2.32 -11.93 -2.50
C LEU A 10 -2.61 -11.65 -3.98
N GLU A 11 -2.21 -10.46 -4.44
CA GLU A 11 -2.44 -10.00 -5.80
C GLU A 11 -1.10 -9.95 -6.57
N VAL A 12 -1.07 -10.52 -7.77
CA VAL A 12 0.08 -10.43 -8.68
C VAL A 12 -0.03 -9.16 -9.51
N LEU A 13 0.95 -8.25 -9.40
CA LEU A 13 0.92 -6.97 -10.10
C LEU A 13 1.63 -7.06 -11.47
N GLY A 14 0.84 -7.25 -12.53
CA GLY A 14 1.29 -7.21 -13.92
C GLY A 14 1.52 -5.79 -14.48
N ALA A 15 1.04 -4.76 -13.79
CA ALA A 15 1.17 -3.34 -14.12
C ALA A 15 1.09 -2.49 -12.84
N ASP A 16 1.23 -1.18 -12.97
CA ASP A 16 0.98 -0.24 -11.86
C ASP A 16 -0.47 -0.35 -11.36
N ARG A 17 -0.67 -0.07 -10.07
CA ARG A 17 -1.93 -0.31 -9.36
C ARG A 17 -2.39 0.95 -8.64
N VAL A 18 -3.68 1.30 -8.77
CA VAL A 18 -4.31 2.43 -8.04
C VAL A 18 -5.35 1.89 -7.06
N LEU A 19 -5.06 1.88 -5.76
CA LEU A 19 -6.05 1.45 -4.78
C LEU A 19 -7.24 2.41 -4.78
N THR A 20 -8.44 1.85 -4.67
CA THR A 20 -9.67 2.65 -4.55
C THR A 20 -10.02 2.91 -3.10
N GLN A 21 -10.80 3.96 -2.85
CA GLN A 21 -11.32 4.28 -1.51
C GLN A 21 -12.06 3.08 -0.89
N ALA A 22 -12.92 2.42 -1.65
CA ALA A 22 -13.69 1.28 -1.16
C ALA A 22 -12.77 0.12 -0.72
N GLU A 23 -11.67 -0.11 -1.43
CA GLU A 23 -10.73 -1.17 -1.08
C GLU A 23 -10.00 -0.90 0.24
N VAL A 24 -9.64 0.35 0.50
CA VAL A 24 -8.97 0.75 1.76
C VAL A 24 -9.95 0.90 2.93
N ASP A 25 -11.24 1.10 2.64
CA ASP A 25 -12.32 1.04 3.64
C ASP A 25 -12.61 -0.41 4.05
N ASP A 26 -12.48 -1.37 3.12
CA ASP A 26 -12.75 -2.79 3.35
C ASP A 26 -11.51 -3.56 3.82
N ASN A 27 -10.30 -3.07 3.54
CA ASN A 27 -9.04 -3.76 3.86
C ASN A 27 -7.98 -2.80 4.41
N ASN A 28 -7.29 -3.25 5.46
CA ASN A 28 -6.15 -2.55 6.03
C ASN A 28 -4.83 -3.26 5.76
N ILE A 29 -4.86 -4.47 5.21
CA ILE A 29 -3.68 -5.26 4.92
C ILE A 29 -3.70 -5.63 3.44
N PHE A 30 -2.63 -5.29 2.74
CA PHE A 30 -2.42 -5.56 1.33
C PHE A 30 -1.13 -6.33 1.11
N SER A 31 -1.20 -7.44 0.38
CA SER A 31 -0.05 -8.25 -0.03
C SER A 31 0.01 -8.30 -1.54
N PHE A 32 1.19 -7.99 -2.09
CA PHE A 32 1.41 -7.89 -3.53
C PHE A 32 2.66 -8.67 -3.94
N ASP A 33 2.56 -9.44 -5.03
CA ASP A 33 3.70 -10.04 -5.75
C ASP A 33 3.89 -9.29 -7.08
N PRO A 34 4.73 -8.25 -7.11
CA PRO A 34 4.92 -7.47 -8.32
C PRO A 34 5.85 -8.17 -9.30
N ALA A 35 5.43 -8.40 -10.55
CA ALA A 35 6.26 -9.09 -11.57
C ALA A 35 7.35 -8.20 -12.22
N ALA A 36 7.59 -7.01 -11.66
CA ALA A 36 8.63 -6.03 -11.98
C ALA A 36 8.57 -4.90 -10.92
N ALA A 37 9.41 -3.87 -11.01
CA ALA A 37 9.16 -2.66 -10.23
C ALA A 37 7.80 -2.02 -10.60
N ARG A 38 6.97 -1.72 -9.60
CA ARG A 38 5.60 -1.18 -9.79
C ARG A 38 5.33 0.04 -8.92
N ASN A 39 4.46 0.90 -9.42
CA ASN A 39 3.84 1.93 -8.59
C ASN A 39 2.54 1.39 -7.98
N LEU A 40 2.33 1.75 -6.71
CA LEU A 40 1.07 1.58 -6.01
C LEU A 40 0.59 2.97 -5.57
N ASP A 41 -0.42 3.48 -6.24
CA ASP A 41 -1.01 4.79 -5.96
C ASP A 41 -2.14 4.63 -4.95
N LEU A 42 -2.07 5.40 -3.86
CA LEU A 42 -3.09 5.45 -2.82
C LEU A 42 -4.22 6.42 -3.24
N PRO A 43 -5.44 6.27 -2.66
CA PRO A 43 -6.53 7.21 -2.92
C PRO A 43 -6.23 8.62 -2.40
N ALA A 44 -7.02 9.59 -2.84
CA ALA A 44 -6.95 10.97 -2.37
C ALA A 44 -7.08 11.06 -0.83
N GLU A 45 -6.27 11.91 -0.21
CA GLU A 45 -6.15 11.96 1.26
C GLU A 45 -7.45 12.35 1.95
N ALA A 46 -8.21 13.26 1.32
CA ALA A 46 -9.45 13.79 1.89
C ALA A 46 -10.49 12.68 2.13
N ASP A 47 -10.45 11.60 1.36
CA ASP A 47 -11.36 10.46 1.47
C ASP A 47 -10.82 9.40 2.47
N CYS A 48 -9.53 9.43 2.77
CA CYS A 48 -8.82 8.42 3.57
C CYS A 48 -8.48 8.87 5.01
N ALA A 49 -9.08 9.93 5.53
CA ALA A 49 -8.73 10.47 6.84
C ALA A 49 -8.83 9.41 7.97
N GLY A 50 -7.70 9.12 8.62
CA GLY A 50 -7.61 8.14 9.70
C GLY A 50 -7.37 6.70 9.26
N ILE A 51 -7.26 6.44 7.95
CA ILE A 51 -6.92 5.11 7.41
C ILE A 51 -5.46 4.79 7.71
N VAL A 52 -5.22 3.53 8.08
CA VAL A 52 -3.89 2.94 8.23
C VAL A 52 -3.85 1.66 7.42
N LEU A 53 -2.82 1.52 6.58
CA LEU A 53 -2.59 0.35 5.73
C LEU A 53 -1.25 -0.29 6.05
N PHE A 54 -1.23 -1.62 6.02
CA PHE A 54 -0.05 -2.46 6.01
C PHE A 54 0.10 -3.02 4.60
N ILE A 55 1.19 -2.71 3.93
CA ILE A 55 1.44 -3.12 2.54
C ILE A 55 2.70 -3.97 2.52
N HIS A 56 2.56 -5.24 2.18
CA HIS A 56 3.64 -6.19 2.07
C HIS A 56 4.03 -6.45 0.61
N ASN A 57 5.32 -6.33 0.33
CA ASN A 57 5.91 -6.70 -0.95
C ASN A 57 6.41 -8.16 -0.87
N GLU A 58 5.59 -9.09 -1.36
CA GLU A 58 5.89 -10.52 -1.44
C GLU A 58 6.66 -10.89 -2.73
N ALA A 59 7.33 -9.94 -3.37
CA ALA A 59 8.10 -10.18 -4.58
C ALA A 59 8.97 -11.44 -4.48
N ASN A 60 8.90 -12.28 -5.50
CA ASN A 60 9.75 -13.46 -5.61
C ASN A 60 11.12 -13.16 -6.26
N ALA A 61 11.33 -11.93 -6.74
CA ALA A 61 12.62 -11.40 -7.17
C ALA A 61 12.91 -10.00 -6.58
N ALA A 62 14.04 -9.39 -6.99
CA ALA A 62 14.45 -8.05 -6.54
C ALA A 62 13.57 -6.96 -7.17
N GLU A 63 12.31 -6.90 -6.77
CA GLU A 63 11.28 -6.02 -7.30
C GLU A 63 10.80 -5.07 -6.20
N VAL A 64 10.62 -3.81 -6.56
CA VAL A 64 10.29 -2.72 -5.63
C VAL A 64 8.87 -2.25 -5.90
N ILE A 65 8.10 -2.03 -4.83
CA ILE A 65 6.85 -1.28 -4.90
C ILE A 65 7.16 0.16 -4.50
N THR A 66 6.85 1.12 -5.37
CA THR A 66 6.89 2.55 -5.04
C THR A 66 5.48 2.96 -4.64
N ILE A 67 5.26 3.17 -3.35
CA ILE A 67 3.98 3.61 -2.81
C ILE A 67 3.91 5.13 -2.93
N ARG A 68 2.85 5.65 -3.55
CA ARG A 68 2.68 7.07 -3.86
C ARG A 68 1.30 7.58 -3.45
N ASP A 69 1.18 8.88 -3.29
CA ASP A 69 -0.12 9.54 -3.22
C ASP A 69 -0.77 9.65 -4.62
N ASP A 70 -2.00 10.14 -4.68
CA ASP A 70 -2.74 10.32 -5.93
C ASP A 70 -2.16 11.44 -6.83
N ALA A 71 -1.26 12.27 -6.28
CA ALA A 71 -0.44 13.23 -7.01
C ALA A 71 0.90 12.64 -7.51
N ALA A 72 1.10 11.33 -7.34
CA ALA A 72 2.29 10.57 -7.71
C ALA A 72 3.58 10.97 -6.97
N ALA A 73 3.50 11.60 -5.80
CA ALA A 73 4.64 11.81 -4.93
C ALA A 73 4.95 10.53 -4.15
N THR A 74 6.24 10.15 -4.10
CA THR A 74 6.66 8.96 -3.37
C THR A 74 6.50 9.14 -1.86
N ILE A 75 5.77 8.22 -1.24
CA ILE A 75 5.64 8.11 0.21
C ILE A 75 6.75 7.21 0.75
N CYS A 76 6.88 6.00 0.22
CA CYS A 76 7.92 5.04 0.58
C CYS A 76 8.09 3.93 -0.47
N THR A 77 9.15 3.13 -0.34
CA THR A 77 9.54 2.14 -1.36
C THR A 77 9.95 0.79 -0.73
N PRO A 78 9.02 -0.04 -0.24
CA PRO A 78 9.36 -1.38 0.24
C PRO A 78 9.98 -2.21 -0.89
N THR A 79 11.18 -2.72 -0.63
CA THR A 79 11.88 -3.67 -1.50
C THR A 79 11.39 -5.09 -1.24
N GLN A 80 12.00 -6.07 -1.90
CA GLN A 80 11.61 -7.48 -1.77
C GLN A 80 11.53 -7.91 -0.30
N ASN A 81 10.40 -8.54 0.07
CA ASN A 81 10.11 -9.05 1.42
C ASN A 81 10.06 -7.98 2.52
N GLU A 82 9.94 -6.71 2.16
CA GLU A 82 9.69 -5.63 3.11
C GLU A 82 8.19 -5.34 3.24
N SER A 83 7.83 -4.68 4.34
CA SER A 83 6.50 -4.16 4.58
C SER A 83 6.56 -2.66 4.82
N ALA A 84 5.52 -1.96 4.39
CA ALA A 84 5.28 -0.57 4.72
C ALA A 84 4.07 -0.45 5.65
N ILE A 85 4.16 0.44 6.62
CA ILE A 85 2.99 0.99 7.31
C ILE A 85 2.78 2.38 6.73
N VAL A 86 1.61 2.62 6.14
CA VAL A 86 1.21 3.94 5.66
C VAL A 86 -0.06 4.39 6.34
N PHE A 87 -0.17 5.68 6.65
CA PHE A 87 -1.36 6.25 7.27
C PHE A 87 -1.68 7.62 6.70
N CYS A 88 -2.96 7.97 6.70
CA CYS A 88 -3.46 9.24 6.18
C CYS A 88 -4.07 10.08 7.31
N ASP A 89 -3.69 11.35 7.38
CA ASP A 89 -4.26 12.33 8.33
C ASP A 89 -5.41 13.17 7.73
N GLY A 90 -5.85 12.84 6.51
CA GLY A 90 -6.85 13.59 5.75
C GLY A 90 -6.26 14.69 4.85
N VAL A 91 -4.94 14.91 4.92
CA VAL A 91 -4.21 15.93 4.15
C VAL A 91 -2.96 15.37 3.50
N SER A 92 -2.30 14.41 4.15
CA SER A 92 -1.10 13.78 3.63
C SER A 92 -1.06 12.29 3.97
N TRP A 93 -0.58 11.49 3.03
CA TRP A 93 -0.07 10.17 3.32
C TRP A 93 1.33 10.22 3.90
N ARG A 94 1.60 9.36 4.88
CA ARG A 94 2.91 9.20 5.53
C ARG A 94 3.23 7.72 5.63
N GLY A 95 4.50 7.36 5.50
CA GLY A 95 4.90 5.96 5.48
C GLY A 95 6.25 5.69 6.12
N LEU A 96 6.42 4.45 6.57
CA LEU A 96 7.69 3.89 7.03
C LEU A 96 7.83 2.47 6.49
N VAL A 97 9.04 2.10 6.09
CA VAL A 97 9.39 0.75 5.63
C VAL A 97 10.08 0.01 6.76
N GLY A 98 9.72 -1.25 6.95
CA GLY A 98 10.38 -2.17 7.86
C GLY A 98 10.46 -3.57 7.26
N VAL A 99 11.44 -4.35 7.71
CA VAL A 99 11.53 -5.77 7.37
C VAL A 99 10.45 -6.51 8.16
N ALA A 100 9.60 -7.27 7.47
CA ALA A 100 8.73 -8.24 8.13
C ALA A 100 9.56 -9.50 8.42
N SER A 101 9.63 -9.89 9.70
CA SER A 101 10.41 -11.05 10.17
C SER A 101 9.63 -12.35 10.12
#